data_AF-A0A946PX87-F1
#
_entry.id   AF-A0A946PX87-F1
#
_cell.length_a   1.000
_cell.length_b   1.000
_cell.length_c   1.000
_cell.angle_alpha   90.00
_cell.angle_beta   90.00
_cell.angle_gamma   90.00
#
_symmetry.space_group_name_H-M   'P 1'
#
loop_
_entity.id
_entity.type
_entity.pdbx_description
1 polymer ?
#
loop_
_entity_poly.entity_id
_entity_poly.type
_entity_poly.pdbx_seq_one_letter_code
_entity_poly.pdbx_strand_id
1 'polypeptide(L)'
;MDEKTIVTLSVSLFLAFMGYIAKYLNDLNITRMKERLERVNDQLRDLYGPLFSLNHVSAETWSAFSEEYCNSEDFRTPGSRGVSPQTEEAKKIWRHWMKHVFMPLNTEMFELITDHADLLEEKEMPESILQLGAHVQGYKGVLAAWEEGDHSRHMSLLPYPSTKLYYYAKESYETLKARQAKLLRLNKRA
;
A
#
# COMPACT_ATOMS: atom_id res chain seq x y z
N MET A 1 -58.41 -31.37 24.03
CA MET A 1 -57.24 -30.61 24.51
C MET A 1 -57.79 -29.37 25.19
N ASP A 2 -57.40 -29.07 26.43
CA ASP A 2 -57.86 -27.86 27.12
C ASP A 2 -57.35 -26.61 26.36
N GLU A 3 -58.17 -25.57 26.29
CA GLU A 3 -57.85 -24.27 25.71
C GLU A 3 -56.52 -23.73 26.26
N LYS A 4 -56.28 -23.93 27.55
CA LYS A 4 -55.03 -23.54 28.23
C LYS A 4 -53.80 -24.24 27.64
N THR A 5 -53.94 -25.50 27.23
CA THR A 5 -52.84 -26.27 26.63
C THR A 5 -52.53 -25.78 25.22
N ILE A 6 -53.55 -25.43 24.42
CA ILE A 6 -53.38 -24.85 23.07
C ILE A 6 -52.67 -23.50 23.16
N VAL A 7 -53.10 -22.63 24.08
CA VAL A 7 -52.49 -21.31 24.29
C VAL A 7 -51.04 -21.45 24.71
N THR A 8 -50.75 -22.32 25.68
CA THR A 8 -49.37 -22.55 26.16
C THR A 8 -48.45 -23.03 25.03
N LEU A 9 -48.88 -24.04 24.26
CA LEU A 9 -48.10 -24.57 23.13
C LEU A 9 -47.85 -23.51 22.05
N SER A 10 -48.86 -22.71 21.73
CA SER A 10 -48.76 -21.65 20.73
C SER A 10 -47.78 -20.57 21.17
N VAL A 11 -47.81 -20.16 22.44
CA VAL A 11 -46.87 -19.18 23.02
C VAL A 11 -45.45 -19.74 23.03
N SER A 12 -45.25 -21.00 23.43
CA SER A 12 -43.93 -21.63 23.42
C SER A 12 -43.35 -21.72 22.01
N LEU A 13 -44.17 -22.11 21.02
CA LEU A 13 -43.73 -22.20 19.62
C LEU A 13 -43.36 -20.82 19.07
N PHE A 14 -44.17 -19.80 19.38
CA PHE A 14 -43.90 -18.42 18.99
C PHE A 14 -42.60 -17.89 19.61
N LEU A 15 -42.39 -18.11 20.91
CA LEU A 15 -41.17 -17.70 21.61
C LEU A 15 -39.93 -18.41 21.05
N ALA A 16 -40.02 -19.71 20.78
CA ALA A 16 -38.94 -20.48 20.16
C ALA A 16 -38.59 -19.94 18.77
N PHE A 17 -39.61 -19.64 17.95
CA PHE A 17 -39.44 -19.08 16.62
C PHE A 17 -38.80 -17.67 16.66
N MET A 18 -39.29 -16.80 17.54
CA MET A 18 -38.70 -15.47 17.76
C MET A 18 -37.25 -15.55 18.24
N GLY A 19 -36.94 -16.46 19.15
CA GLY A 19 -35.57 -16.72 19.61
C GLY A 19 -34.65 -17.19 18.49
N TYR A 20 -35.15 -18.08 17.62
CA TYR A 20 -34.39 -18.53 16.44
C TYR A 20 -34.13 -17.40 15.45
N ILE A 21 -35.11 -16.56 15.14
CA ILE A 21 -34.93 -15.39 14.28
C ILE A 21 -33.89 -14.43 14.87
N ALA A 22 -34.02 -14.11 16.16
CA ALA A 22 -33.07 -13.23 16.84
C ALA A 22 -31.64 -13.78 16.77
N LYS A 23 -31.47 -15.09 17.00
CA LYS A 23 -30.17 -15.77 16.86
C LYS A 23 -29.64 -15.68 15.43
N TYR A 24 -30.43 -16.03 14.43
CA TYR A 24 -30.01 -16.01 13.03
C TYR A 24 -29.55 -14.62 12.57
N LEU A 25 -30.30 -13.57 12.95
CA LEU A 25 -29.91 -12.19 12.65
C LEU A 25 -28.61 -11.78 13.34
N ASN A 26 -28.38 -12.24 14.58
CA ASN A 26 -27.13 -12.01 15.29
C ASN A 26 -25.96 -12.73 14.63
N ASP A 27 -26.13 -14.00 14.28
CA ASP A 27 -25.12 -14.81 13.61
C ASP A 27 -24.71 -14.17 12.27
N LEU A 28 -25.68 -13.67 11.48
CA LEU A 28 -25.39 -12.92 10.24
C LEU A 28 -24.57 -11.65 10.49
N ASN A 29 -24.86 -10.90 11.55
CA ASN A 29 -24.12 -9.68 11.88
C ASN A 29 -22.68 -10.00 12.31
N ILE A 30 -22.50 -11.03 13.13
CA ILE A 30 -21.17 -11.50 13.57
C ILE A 30 -20.35 -11.96 12.35
N THR A 31 -20.95 -12.76 11.45
CA THR A 31 -20.27 -13.25 10.25
C THR A 31 -19.81 -12.10 9.36
N ARG A 32 -20.71 -11.15 9.03
CA ARG A 32 -20.34 -9.98 8.21
C ARG A 32 -19.25 -9.13 8.84
N MET A 33 -19.25 -8.97 10.16
CA MET A 33 -18.21 -8.24 10.87
C MET A 33 -16.86 -8.98 10.80
N LYS A 34 -16.86 -10.31 10.97
CA LYS A 34 -15.64 -11.13 10.87
C LYS A 34 -15.04 -11.07 9.47
N GLU A 35 -15.86 -11.24 8.43
CA GLU A 35 -15.42 -11.13 7.02
C GLU A 35 -14.81 -9.74 6.73
N ARG A 36 -15.44 -8.68 7.24
CA ARG A 36 -14.89 -7.31 7.10
C ARG A 36 -13.57 -7.12 7.83
N LEU A 37 -13.42 -7.72 9.01
CA LEU A 37 -12.18 -7.63 9.79
C LEU A 37 -11.06 -8.43 9.12
N GLU A 38 -11.38 -9.62 8.61
CA GLU A 38 -10.47 -10.47 7.85
C GLU A 38 -9.95 -9.74 6.62
N ARG A 39 -10.85 -9.18 5.80
CA ARG A 39 -10.46 -8.37 4.64
C ARG A 39 -9.52 -7.22 5.01
N VAL A 40 -9.83 -6.46 6.07
CA VAL A 40 -8.96 -5.36 6.53
C VAL A 40 -7.61 -5.87 7.01
N ASN A 41 -7.57 -7.03 7.67
CA ASN A 41 -6.33 -7.65 8.10
C ASN A 41 -5.47 -8.06 6.90
N ASP A 42 -6.06 -8.66 5.87
CA ASP A 42 -5.34 -9.04 4.64
C ASP A 42 -4.79 -7.80 3.95
N GLN A 43 -5.59 -6.74 3.81
CA GLN A 43 -5.14 -5.47 3.24
C GLN A 43 -3.96 -4.86 4.01
N LEU A 44 -4.00 -4.89 5.34
CA LEU A 44 -2.92 -4.38 6.18
C LEU A 44 -1.68 -5.27 6.17
N ARG A 45 -1.85 -6.59 6.18
CA ARG A 45 -0.76 -7.55 6.29
C ARG A 45 -0.02 -7.71 4.97
N ASP A 46 -0.77 -7.83 3.88
CA ASP A 46 -0.24 -8.31 2.61
C ASP A 46 0.02 -7.16 1.62
N LEU A 47 -0.62 -5.98 1.79
CA LEU A 47 -0.43 -4.84 0.88
C LEU A 47 0.02 -3.56 1.60
N TYR A 48 -0.86 -2.92 2.36
CA TYR A 48 -0.66 -1.55 2.82
C TYR A 48 0.35 -1.43 3.98
N GLY A 49 0.53 -2.47 4.80
CA GLY A 49 1.59 -2.50 5.81
C GLY A 49 2.98 -2.56 5.18
N PRO A 50 3.27 -3.57 4.33
CA PRO A 50 4.53 -3.63 3.59
C PRO A 50 4.77 -2.40 2.72
N LEU A 51 3.76 -1.92 1.98
CA LEU A 51 3.90 -0.74 1.12
C LEU A 51 4.23 0.52 1.92
N PHE A 52 3.57 0.74 3.06
CA PHE A 52 3.88 1.88 3.94
C PHE A 52 5.31 1.80 4.47
N SER A 53 5.76 0.61 4.90
CA SER A 53 7.12 0.38 5.39
C SER A 53 8.18 0.64 4.31
N LEU A 54 8.01 0.05 3.12
CA LEU A 54 8.94 0.22 1.99
C LEU A 54 9.04 1.68 1.55
N ASN A 55 7.92 2.38 1.51
CA ASN A 55 7.90 3.79 1.13
C ASN A 55 8.60 4.68 2.16
N HIS A 56 8.44 4.38 3.46
CA HIS A 56 9.18 5.07 4.52
C HIS A 56 10.70 4.80 4.41
N VAL A 57 11.11 3.56 4.15
CA VAL A 57 12.52 3.21 3.93
C VAL A 57 13.07 3.93 2.70
N SER A 58 12.32 3.98 1.60
CA SER A 58 12.68 4.70 0.38
C SER A 58 12.87 6.20 0.65
N ALA A 59 11.96 6.83 1.41
CA ALA A 59 12.06 8.24 1.78
C ALA A 59 13.29 8.55 2.63
N GLU A 60 13.56 7.75 3.67
CA GLU A 60 14.74 7.90 4.53
C GLU A 60 16.04 7.71 3.74
N THR A 61 16.08 6.69 2.88
CA THR A 61 17.23 6.39 2.03
C THR A 61 17.51 7.53 1.04
N TRP A 62 16.44 8.09 0.44
CA TRP A 62 16.55 9.26 -0.42
C TRP A 62 17.05 10.49 0.35
N SER A 63 16.55 10.70 1.57
CA SER A 63 16.98 11.81 2.42
C SER A 63 18.48 11.73 2.73
N ALA A 64 18.96 10.57 3.18
CA ALA A 64 20.38 10.36 3.48
C ALA A 64 21.27 10.53 2.24
N PHE A 65 20.87 9.97 1.09
CA PHE A 65 21.58 10.17 -0.17
C PHE A 65 21.60 11.66 -0.59
N SER A 66 20.48 12.35 -0.42
CA SER A 66 20.35 13.75 -0.79
C SER A 66 21.21 14.66 0.09
N GLU A 67 21.26 14.39 1.40
CA GLU A 67 22.06 15.14 2.35
C GLU A 67 23.56 15.03 2.04
N GLU A 68 24.03 13.82 1.78
CA GLU A 68 25.45 13.53 1.51
C GLU A 68 25.90 14.07 0.15
N TYR A 69 25.15 13.81 -0.92
CA TYR A 69 25.62 14.05 -2.29
C TYR A 69 24.96 15.24 -2.96
N CYS A 70 23.65 15.43 -2.75
CA CYS A 70 22.85 16.34 -3.58
C CYS A 70 22.95 17.82 -3.19
N ASN A 71 23.64 18.14 -2.08
CA ASN A 71 23.95 19.53 -1.72
C ASN A 71 25.17 20.09 -2.46
N SER A 72 25.97 19.23 -3.10
CA SER A 72 27.16 19.63 -3.87
C SER A 72 26.81 20.14 -5.27
N GLU A 73 27.68 20.95 -5.86
CA GLU A 73 27.58 21.39 -7.27
C GLU A 73 27.67 20.20 -8.24
N ASP A 74 28.31 19.11 -7.82
CA ASP A 74 28.47 17.89 -8.61
C ASP A 74 27.13 17.18 -8.90
N PHE A 75 26.10 17.44 -8.09
CA PHE A 75 24.78 16.82 -8.20
C PHE A 75 23.64 17.81 -8.50
N ARG A 76 23.96 19.08 -8.72
CA ARG A 76 22.95 20.11 -9.02
C ARG A 76 23.33 20.90 -10.26
N THR A 77 22.38 21.05 -11.17
CA THR A 77 22.49 22.11 -12.19
C THR A 77 21.98 23.42 -11.60
N PRO A 78 22.73 24.54 -11.68
CA PRO A 78 22.24 25.85 -11.26
C PRO A 78 20.90 26.19 -11.92
N GLY A 79 19.92 26.61 -11.11
CA GLY A 79 18.57 26.95 -11.59
C GLY A 79 17.64 25.76 -11.89
N SER A 80 18.11 24.52 -11.76
CA SER A 80 17.26 23.32 -11.88
C SER A 80 16.64 22.91 -10.54
N ARG A 81 15.43 22.35 -10.59
CA ARG A 81 14.81 21.65 -9.46
C ARG A 81 15.05 20.15 -9.64
N GLY A 82 15.86 19.57 -8.76
CA GLY A 82 16.10 18.13 -8.71
C GLY A 82 17.58 17.77 -8.73
N VAL A 83 17.83 16.46 -8.68
CA VAL A 83 19.17 15.88 -8.74
C VAL A 83 19.60 15.77 -10.20
N SER A 84 20.80 16.24 -10.51
CA SER A 84 21.40 16.14 -11.82
C SER A 84 22.91 15.94 -11.68
N PRO A 85 23.42 14.70 -11.76
CA PRO A 85 24.85 14.41 -11.68
C PRO A 85 25.61 15.06 -12.84
N GLN A 86 26.52 15.99 -12.54
CA GLN A 86 27.28 16.78 -13.52
C GLN A 86 28.63 16.14 -13.85
N THR A 87 29.36 15.67 -12.83
CA THR A 87 30.70 15.08 -12.97
C THR A 87 30.65 13.58 -13.24
N GLU A 88 31.72 13.00 -13.80
CA GLU A 88 31.79 11.55 -14.02
C GLU A 88 31.76 10.77 -12.71
N GLU A 89 32.34 11.33 -11.64
CA GLU A 89 32.30 10.81 -10.28
C GLU A 89 30.86 10.80 -9.74
N ALA A 90 30.13 11.91 -9.84
CA ALA A 90 28.73 12.00 -9.43
C ALA A 90 27.85 11.04 -10.23
N LYS A 91 28.08 10.94 -11.55
CA LYS A 91 27.37 9.98 -12.40
C LYS A 91 27.65 8.53 -11.98
N LYS A 92 28.88 8.18 -11.59
CA LYS A 92 29.21 6.84 -11.07
C LYS A 92 28.48 6.55 -9.75
N ILE A 93 28.49 7.50 -8.82
CA ILE A 93 27.76 7.41 -7.55
C ILE A 93 26.26 7.22 -7.81
N TRP A 94 25.67 8.04 -8.68
CA TRP A 94 24.27 7.91 -9.07
C TRP A 94 23.95 6.54 -9.65
N ARG A 95 24.73 6.05 -10.63
CA ARG A 95 24.53 4.72 -11.22
C ARG A 95 24.58 3.62 -10.16
N HIS A 96 25.55 3.71 -9.25
CA HIS A 96 25.70 2.74 -8.16
C HIS A 96 24.47 2.70 -7.25
N TRP A 97 24.05 3.85 -6.72
CA TRP A 97 22.88 3.94 -5.85
C TRP A 97 21.58 3.55 -6.56
N MET A 98 21.42 3.94 -7.82
CA MET A 98 20.24 3.59 -8.59
C MET A 98 20.16 2.08 -8.82
N LYS A 99 21.27 1.44 -9.23
CA LYS A 99 21.33 0.00 -9.50
C LYS A 99 21.15 -0.85 -8.24
N HIS A 100 21.71 -0.43 -7.10
CA HIS A 100 21.82 -1.28 -5.92
C HIS A 100 20.86 -0.92 -4.79
N VAL A 101 20.21 0.25 -4.83
CA VAL A 101 19.37 0.74 -3.73
C VAL A 101 18.00 1.15 -4.22
N PHE A 102 17.92 2.19 -5.07
CA PHE A 102 16.64 2.79 -5.40
C PHE A 102 15.79 1.94 -6.36
N MET A 103 16.38 1.39 -7.43
CA MET A 103 15.61 0.54 -8.34
C MET A 103 15.15 -0.77 -7.73
N PRO A 104 15.95 -1.48 -6.90
CA PRO A 104 15.46 -2.61 -6.14
C PRO A 104 14.22 -2.26 -5.29
N LEU A 105 14.28 -1.18 -4.49
CA LEU A 105 13.14 -0.74 -3.67
C LEU A 105 11.92 -0.37 -4.52
N ASN A 106 12.12 0.38 -5.61
CA ASN A 106 11.03 0.79 -6.50
C ASN A 106 10.36 -0.42 -7.17
N THR A 107 11.16 -1.40 -7.57
CA THR A 107 10.67 -2.64 -8.19
C THR A 107 9.90 -3.47 -7.18
N GLU A 108 10.44 -3.65 -5.97
CA GLU A 108 9.77 -4.36 -4.88
C GLU A 108 8.42 -3.74 -4.53
N MET A 109 8.35 -2.40 -4.41
CA MET A 109 7.07 -1.72 -4.19
C MET A 109 6.09 -1.94 -5.34
N PHE A 110 6.54 -1.88 -6.59
CA PHE A 110 5.66 -2.08 -7.74
C PHE A 110 5.15 -3.51 -7.82
N GLU A 111 6.02 -4.49 -7.62
CA GLU A 111 5.68 -5.93 -7.62
C GLU A 111 4.71 -6.27 -6.49
N LEU A 112 4.96 -5.77 -5.27
CA LEU A 112 4.04 -5.90 -4.14
C LEU A 112 2.63 -5.41 -4.50
N ILE A 113 2.52 -4.24 -5.15
CA ILE A 113 1.22 -3.69 -5.53
C ILE A 113 0.55 -4.54 -6.61
N THR A 114 1.30 -5.00 -7.61
CA THR A 114 0.72 -5.80 -8.70
C THR A 114 0.30 -7.20 -8.24
N ASP A 115 1.06 -7.82 -7.35
CA ASP A 115 0.78 -9.17 -6.82
C ASP A 115 -0.42 -9.18 -5.87
N HIS A 116 -0.69 -8.04 -5.23
CA HIS A 116 -1.79 -7.84 -4.28
C HIS A 116 -2.82 -6.82 -4.79
N ALA A 117 -2.95 -6.66 -6.10
CA ALA A 117 -3.86 -5.67 -6.69
C ALA A 117 -5.33 -5.91 -6.31
N ASP A 118 -5.70 -7.15 -5.98
CA ASP A 118 -7.03 -7.51 -5.48
C ASP A 118 -7.33 -6.89 -4.11
N LEU A 119 -6.31 -6.46 -3.35
CA LEU A 119 -6.44 -5.84 -2.02
C LEU A 119 -6.63 -4.32 -2.07
N LEU A 120 -6.53 -3.68 -3.24
CA LEU A 120 -6.81 -2.25 -3.41
C LEU A 120 -8.28 -1.92 -3.06
N GLU A 121 -8.51 -0.75 -2.45
CA GLU A 121 -9.88 -0.27 -2.16
C GLU A 121 -10.49 0.48 -3.36
N GLU A 122 -9.66 1.05 -4.21
CA GLU A 122 -10.08 1.83 -5.37
C GLU A 122 -10.62 0.95 -6.50
N LYS A 123 -11.58 1.47 -7.27
CA LYS A 123 -12.12 0.79 -8.46
C LYS A 123 -11.14 0.73 -9.63
N GLU A 124 -10.23 1.69 -9.67
CA GLU A 124 -9.22 1.87 -10.71
C GLU A 124 -7.86 2.03 -10.04
N MET A 125 -6.80 1.69 -10.78
CA MET A 125 -5.44 1.81 -10.26
C MET A 125 -5.09 3.28 -9.98
N PRO A 126 -4.64 3.62 -8.75
CA PRO A 126 -4.27 4.99 -8.41
C PRO A 126 -3.19 5.57 -9.32
N GLU A 127 -3.28 6.87 -9.63
CA GLU A 127 -2.33 7.56 -10.52
C GLU A 127 -0.87 7.45 -10.03
N SER A 128 -0.65 7.51 -8.71
CA SER A 128 0.67 7.36 -8.10
C SER A 128 1.28 5.98 -8.36
N ILE A 129 0.47 4.93 -8.39
CA ILE A 129 0.90 3.56 -8.69
C ILE A 129 1.24 3.43 -10.17
N LEU A 130 0.41 4.01 -11.06
CA LEU A 130 0.70 4.03 -12.49
C LEU A 130 2.01 4.78 -12.79
N GLN A 131 2.26 5.90 -12.11
CA GLN A 131 3.51 6.65 -12.22
C GLN A 131 4.70 5.86 -11.69
N LEU A 132 4.55 5.10 -10.61
CA LEU A 132 5.59 4.22 -10.09
C LEU A 132 5.94 3.14 -11.13
N GLY A 133 4.92 2.46 -11.67
CA GLY A 133 5.11 1.46 -12.71
C GLY A 133 5.82 2.05 -13.94
N ALA A 134 5.38 3.21 -14.41
CA ALA A 134 6.00 3.93 -15.51
C ALA A 134 7.48 4.27 -15.21
N HIS A 135 7.77 4.76 -14.00
CA HIS A 135 9.14 5.03 -13.54
C HIS A 135 10.02 3.78 -13.55
N VAL A 136 9.51 2.67 -13.00
CA VAL A 136 10.21 1.37 -12.96
C VAL A 136 10.53 0.89 -14.37
N GLN A 137 9.54 0.88 -15.28
CA GLN A 137 9.77 0.45 -16.67
C GLN A 137 10.75 1.38 -17.40
N GLY A 138 10.63 2.70 -17.20
CA GLY A 138 11.56 3.67 -17.78
C GLY A 138 13.00 3.43 -17.34
N TYR A 139 13.21 3.11 -16.06
CA TYR A 139 14.55 2.79 -15.56
C TYR A 139 15.07 1.42 -15.96
N LYS A 140 14.21 0.40 -16.17
CA LYS A 140 14.68 -0.89 -16.71
C LYS A 140 15.42 -0.70 -18.04
N GLY A 141 14.94 0.19 -18.90
CA GLY A 141 15.65 0.55 -20.15
C GLY A 141 16.99 1.27 -19.91
N VAL A 142 17.05 2.15 -18.91
CA VAL A 142 18.29 2.85 -18.52
C VAL A 142 19.32 1.87 -17.95
N LEU A 143 18.91 0.97 -17.06
CA LEU A 143 19.78 -0.06 -16.47
C LEU A 143 20.30 -1.02 -17.54
N ALA A 144 19.46 -1.46 -18.48
CA ALA A 144 19.88 -2.31 -19.58
C ALA A 144 20.99 -1.66 -20.42
N ALA A 145 20.83 -0.38 -20.77
CA ALA A 145 21.86 0.39 -21.48
C ALA A 145 23.17 0.46 -20.69
N TRP A 146 23.12 0.62 -19.36
CA TRP A 146 24.32 0.63 -18.52
C TRP A 146 25.05 -0.73 -18.51
N GLU A 147 24.33 -1.85 -18.52
CA GLU A 147 24.95 -3.18 -18.62
C GLU A 147 25.68 -3.38 -19.96
N GLU A 148 25.21 -2.71 -21.02
CA GLU A 148 25.85 -2.68 -22.34
C GLU A 148 26.99 -1.64 -22.44
N GLY A 149 27.24 -0.89 -21.36
CA GLY A 149 28.26 0.16 -21.29
C GLY A 149 27.83 1.52 -21.86
N ASP A 150 26.58 1.67 -22.31
CA ASP A 150 26.02 2.96 -22.72
C ASP A 150 25.59 3.78 -21.50
N HIS A 151 26.43 4.76 -21.15
CA HIS A 151 26.18 5.70 -20.07
C HIS A 151 25.71 7.09 -20.58
N SER A 152 25.21 7.20 -21.81
CA SER A 152 24.72 8.47 -22.38
C SER A 152 23.51 9.06 -21.63
N ARG A 153 22.75 8.20 -20.94
CA ARG A 153 21.58 8.58 -20.12
C ARG A 153 21.73 8.07 -18.71
N HIS A 154 21.49 8.94 -17.73
CA HIS A 154 21.58 8.58 -16.30
C HIS A 154 20.23 8.50 -15.59
N MET A 155 19.17 9.04 -16.17
CA MET A 155 17.88 9.15 -15.51
C MET A 155 16.76 8.67 -16.43
N SER A 156 15.70 8.11 -15.82
CA SER A 156 14.44 7.87 -16.51
C SER A 156 13.79 9.19 -16.92
N LEU A 157 13.12 9.20 -18.07
CA LEU A 157 12.27 10.31 -18.51
C LEU A 157 11.01 10.45 -17.65
N LEU A 158 10.65 9.39 -16.94
CA LEU A 158 9.43 9.28 -16.13
C LEU A 158 9.81 9.50 -14.66
N PRO A 159 9.32 10.57 -14.02
CA PRO A 159 9.71 10.92 -12.67
C PRO A 159 9.16 9.92 -11.65
N TYR A 160 9.90 9.74 -10.55
CA TYR A 160 9.41 8.96 -9.42
C TYR A 160 8.29 9.73 -8.69
N PRO A 161 7.12 9.11 -8.38
CA PRO A 161 5.98 9.80 -7.77
C PRO A 161 6.13 9.95 -6.25
N SER A 162 7.26 10.45 -5.75
CA SER A 162 7.62 10.45 -4.31
C SER A 162 6.49 10.91 -3.39
N THR A 163 6.06 12.17 -3.52
CA THR A 163 5.06 12.77 -2.65
C THR A 163 3.70 12.09 -2.77
N LYS A 164 3.24 11.84 -4.00
CA LYS A 164 1.92 11.23 -4.26
C LYS A 164 1.86 9.79 -3.73
N LEU A 165 2.90 9.00 -3.96
CA LEU A 165 2.97 7.61 -3.50
C LEU A 165 3.08 7.54 -1.98
N TYR A 166 3.88 8.42 -1.36
CA TYR A 166 4.01 8.51 0.10
C TYR A 166 2.67 8.76 0.79
N TYR A 167 1.96 9.81 0.36
CA TYR A 167 0.66 10.12 0.97
C TYR A 167 -0.38 9.03 0.70
N TYR A 168 -0.40 8.45 -0.49
CA TYR A 168 -1.27 7.32 -0.80
C TYR A 168 -1.07 6.14 0.17
N ALA A 169 0.17 5.69 0.34
CA ALA A 169 0.48 4.56 1.21
C ALA A 169 0.16 4.88 2.68
N LYS A 170 0.54 6.08 3.14
CA LYS A 170 0.32 6.53 4.52
C LYS A 170 -1.17 6.63 4.86
N GLU A 171 -1.94 7.34 4.03
CA GLU A 171 -3.37 7.57 4.28
C GLU A 171 -4.16 6.26 4.25
N SER A 172 -3.85 5.38 3.30
CA SER A 172 -4.49 4.06 3.19
C SER A 172 -4.20 3.20 4.42
N TYR A 173 -2.94 3.14 4.85
CA TYR A 173 -2.53 2.41 6.06
C TYR A 173 -3.23 2.97 7.32
N GLU A 174 -3.20 4.29 7.53
CA GLU A 174 -3.84 4.92 8.69
C GLU A 174 -5.36 4.69 8.71
N THR A 175 -6.01 4.79 7.56
CA THR A 175 -7.45 4.54 7.40
C THR A 175 -7.80 3.10 7.74
N LEU A 176 -7.04 2.13 7.22
CA LEU A 176 -7.26 0.71 7.49
C LEU A 176 -6.98 0.36 8.96
N LYS A 177 -5.94 0.92 9.58
CA LYS A 177 -5.68 0.76 11.02
C LYS A 177 -6.81 1.30 11.88
N ALA A 178 -7.38 2.45 11.54
CA ALA A 178 -8.54 3.00 12.23
C ALA A 178 -9.78 2.10 12.07
N ARG A 179 -10.01 1.58 10.85
CA ARG A 179 -11.09 0.64 10.55
C ARG A 179 -10.96 -0.67 11.31
N GLN A 180 -9.76 -1.25 11.35
CA GLN A 180 -9.43 -2.44 12.14
C GLN A 180 -9.76 -2.22 13.63
N ALA A 181 -9.29 -1.10 14.21
CA ALA A 181 -9.55 -0.78 15.61
C ALA A 181 -11.05 -0.63 15.92
N LYS A 182 -11.83 -0.03 15.01
CA LYS A 182 -13.29 0.08 15.14
C LYS A 182 -13.96 -1.30 15.13
N LEU A 183 -13.60 -2.16 14.18
CA LEU A 183 -14.17 -3.52 14.06
C LEU A 183 -13.84 -4.38 15.29
N LEU A 184 -12.60 -4.30 15.80
CA LEU A 184 -12.19 -5.02 17.02
C LEU A 184 -12.95 -4.54 18.27
N ARG A 185 -13.24 -3.25 18.39
CA ARG A 185 -14.06 -2.71 19.49
C ARG A 185 -15.50 -3.20 19.43
N LEU A 186 -16.07 -3.31 18.23
CA LEU A 186 -17.42 -3.86 18.04
C LEU A 186 -17.45 -5.36 18.37
N ASN A 187 -16.42 -6.11 17.98
CA ASN A 187 -16.30 -7.53 18.30
C ASN A 187 -16.18 -7.83 19.80
N LYS A 188 -15.57 -6.93 20.58
CA LYS A 188 -15.52 -7.07 22.05
C LYS A 188 -16.84 -6.76 22.77
N ARG A 189 -17.82 -6.16 22.08
CA ARG A 189 -19.11 -5.75 22.66
C ARG A 189 -20.28 -6.65 22.23
N ALA A 190 -20.05 -7.51 21.24
CA ALA A 190 -20.98 -8.55 20.79
C ALA A 190 -20.74 -9.84 21.58
#